data_AF-X1LUU0-F1
#
_entry.id   AF-X1LUU0-F1
#
_cell.length_a   1.000
_cell.length_b   1.000
_cell.length_c   1.000
_cell.angle_alpha   90.00
_cell.angle_beta   90.00
_cell.angle_gamma   90.00
#
_symmetry.space_group_name_H-M   'P 1'
#
loop_
_entity.id
_entity.type
_entity.pdbx_description
1 polymer ?
#
loop_
_entity_poly.entity_id
_entity_poly.type
_entity_poly.pdbx_seq_one_letter_code
_entity_poly.pdbx_strand_id
1 'polypeptide(L)'
;MIRHGAKLLYAYSEATVPKLTVILRKAYGGAYIGMCSRHLGADAVYAWPTAEIAVMGPQGAAEIVYKKEIGLSKKPQEVLAKKIAEYTEKFANPYVAARRGYVDKVIEPYETRPQLIKALEMFSSKGESRPQKKHGNIPL
;
A
#
# COMPACT_ATOMS: atom_id res chain seq x y z
N MET A 1 -1.95 12.88 -16.67
CA MET A 1 -1.74 11.92 -15.57
C MET A 1 -1.72 12.56 -14.19
N ILE A 2 -0.85 13.54 -13.88
CA ILE A 2 -0.71 14.11 -12.51
C ILE A 2 -2.04 14.58 -11.91
N ARG A 3 -2.76 15.50 -12.59
CA ARG A 3 -4.06 16.02 -12.10
C ARG A 3 -5.14 14.94 -12.00
N HIS A 4 -5.10 13.93 -12.87
CA HIS A 4 -6.10 12.88 -12.91
C HIS A 4 -5.90 11.87 -11.77
N GLY A 5 -4.66 11.44 -11.51
CA GLY A 5 -4.36 10.55 -10.39
C GLY A 5 -4.65 11.20 -9.02
N ALA A 6 -4.44 12.51 -8.92
CA ALA A 6 -4.76 13.26 -7.71
C ALA A 6 -6.26 13.27 -7.36
N LYS A 7 -7.16 13.06 -8.34
CA LYS A 7 -8.61 12.93 -8.08
C LYS A 7 -8.93 11.73 -7.18
N LEU A 8 -8.24 10.61 -7.37
CA LEU A 8 -8.44 9.40 -6.55
C LEU A 8 -7.95 9.60 -5.11
N LEU A 9 -6.77 10.23 -4.96
CA LEU A 9 -6.23 10.60 -3.65
C LEU A 9 -7.17 11.55 -2.91
N TYR A 10 -7.68 12.55 -3.62
CA TYR A 10 -8.63 13.51 -3.09
C TYR A 10 -9.92 12.81 -2.63
N ALA A 11 -10.52 11.97 -3.47
CA ALA A 11 -11.77 11.27 -3.17
C ALA A 11 -11.66 10.40 -1.91
N TYR A 12 -10.61 9.58 -1.78
CA TYR A 12 -10.44 8.76 -0.57
C TYR A 12 -10.15 9.58 0.69
N SER A 13 -9.37 10.66 0.56
CA SER A 13 -9.04 11.54 1.69
C SER A 13 -10.22 12.38 2.17
N GLU A 14 -11.19 12.64 1.29
CA GLU A 14 -12.40 13.40 1.62
C GLU A 14 -13.52 12.50 2.15
N ALA A 15 -13.61 11.25 1.69
CA ALA A 15 -14.64 10.30 2.10
C ALA A 15 -14.56 9.99 3.61
N THR A 16 -15.72 10.08 4.28
CA THR A 16 -15.91 9.83 5.73
C THR A 16 -16.65 8.53 6.03
N VAL A 17 -17.15 7.85 5.00
CA VAL A 17 -17.75 6.51 5.13
C VAL A 17 -16.72 5.49 5.63
N PRO A 18 -17.16 4.31 6.13
CA PRO A 18 -16.27 3.19 6.41
C PRO A 18 -15.45 2.80 5.17
N LYS A 19 -14.13 2.77 5.30
CA LYS A 19 -13.16 2.45 4.24
C LYS A 19 -12.35 1.22 4.66
N LEU A 20 -12.48 0.14 3.90
CA LEU A 20 -11.77 -1.12 4.13
C LEU A 20 -10.92 -1.45 2.90
N THR A 21 -9.64 -1.75 3.15
CA THR A 21 -8.67 -2.06 2.08
C THR A 21 -8.14 -3.47 2.27
N VAL A 22 -8.12 -4.26 1.18
CA VAL A 22 -7.49 -5.59 1.15
C VAL A 22 -6.42 -5.61 0.07
N ILE A 23 -5.17 -5.80 0.49
CA ILE A 23 -4.02 -5.88 -0.41
C ILE A 23 -3.81 -7.34 -0.79
N LEU A 24 -4.13 -7.69 -2.03
CA LEU A 24 -4.04 -9.08 -2.52
C LEU A 24 -2.62 -9.46 -2.94
N ARG A 25 -1.93 -8.53 -3.62
CA ARG A 25 -0.61 -8.75 -4.21
C ARG A 25 0.18 -7.44 -4.27
N LYS A 26 0.50 -6.93 -5.46
CA LYS A 26 1.41 -5.79 -5.65
C LYS A 26 0.77 -4.47 -5.25
N ALA A 27 1.45 -3.73 -4.39
CA ALA A 27 1.06 -2.40 -3.92
C ALA A 27 2.32 -1.53 -3.81
N TYR A 28 2.62 -0.78 -4.87
CA TYR A 28 3.88 -0.03 -4.96
C TYR A 28 3.67 1.48 -5.02
N GLY A 29 4.48 2.21 -4.26
CA GLY A 29 4.64 3.66 -4.34
C GLY A 29 3.33 4.44 -4.30
N GLY A 30 3.19 5.43 -5.19
CA GLY A 30 2.01 6.28 -5.25
C GLY A 30 0.70 5.55 -5.57
N ALA A 31 0.78 4.40 -6.26
CA ALA A 31 -0.41 3.59 -6.55
C ALA A 31 -0.96 2.91 -5.29
N TYR A 32 -0.08 2.41 -4.41
CA TYR A 32 -0.49 1.91 -3.08
C TYR A 32 -1.23 3.00 -2.30
N ILE A 33 -0.69 4.22 -2.27
CA ILE A 33 -1.35 5.35 -1.60
C ILE A 33 -2.71 5.62 -2.26
N GLY A 34 -2.74 5.68 -3.60
CA GLY A 34 -3.94 5.86 -4.42
C GLY A 34 -5.06 4.86 -4.16
N MET A 35 -4.74 3.64 -3.76
CA MET A 35 -5.71 2.57 -3.47
C MET A 35 -6.19 2.58 -2.01
N CYS A 36 -6.48 3.77 -1.47
CA CYS A 36 -6.96 3.95 -0.09
C CYS A 36 -6.05 3.27 0.96
N SER A 37 -4.77 3.64 0.97
CA SER A 37 -3.89 3.22 2.06
C SER A 37 -4.35 3.76 3.42
N ARG A 38 -3.80 3.21 4.52
CA ARG A 38 -3.99 3.76 5.88
C ARG A 38 -3.82 5.29 5.91
N HIS A 39 -2.85 5.81 5.17
CA HIS A 39 -2.51 7.23 5.15
C HIS A 39 -3.62 8.12 4.55
N LEU A 40 -4.57 7.55 3.81
CA LEU A 40 -5.77 8.25 3.31
C LEU A 40 -7.02 8.00 4.16
N GLY A 41 -6.82 7.48 5.38
CA GLY A 41 -7.87 7.27 6.37
C GLY A 41 -8.64 5.97 6.18
N ALA A 42 -8.03 4.91 5.64
CA ALA A 42 -8.64 3.58 5.66
C ALA A 42 -8.80 3.09 7.11
N ASP A 43 -10.02 2.68 7.46
CA ASP A 43 -10.42 2.28 8.81
C ASP A 43 -9.88 0.89 9.17
N ALA A 44 -9.90 -0.04 8.20
CA ALA A 44 -9.16 -1.30 8.32
C ALA A 44 -8.38 -1.61 7.03
N VAL A 45 -7.16 -2.10 7.21
CA VAL A 45 -6.26 -2.51 6.12
C VAL A 45 -5.79 -3.93 6.38
N TYR A 46 -6.17 -4.83 5.49
CA TYR A 46 -5.76 -6.22 5.49
C TYR A 46 -4.77 -6.48 4.35
N ALA A 47 -3.87 -7.44 4.55
CA ALA A 47 -3.00 -7.93 3.50
C ALA A 47 -3.03 -9.45 3.45
N TRP A 48 -2.96 -10.02 2.26
CA TRP A 48 -2.69 -11.44 2.09
C TRP A 48 -1.20 -11.74 2.31
N PRO A 49 -0.79 -12.99 2.60
CA PRO A 49 0.62 -13.35 2.68
C PRO A 49 1.37 -13.11 1.36
N THR A 50 0.65 -13.11 0.24
CA THR A 50 1.15 -12.81 -1.12
C THR A 50 1.27 -11.32 -1.43
N ALA A 51 0.91 -10.45 -0.49
CA ALA A 51 0.96 -9.01 -0.71
C ALA A 51 2.40 -8.50 -0.75
N GLU A 52 2.70 -7.69 -1.76
CA GLU A 52 3.99 -7.04 -1.92
C GLU A 52 3.84 -5.54 -1.78
N ILE A 53 4.27 -4.99 -0.64
CA ILE A 53 4.10 -3.57 -0.31
C ILE A 53 5.49 -2.92 -0.27
N ALA A 54 5.74 -1.98 -1.19
CA ALA A 54 7.05 -1.35 -1.31
C ALA A 54 6.97 0.09 -1.85
N VAL A 55 8.04 0.86 -1.67
CA VAL A 55 8.14 2.24 -2.20
C VAL A 55 8.16 2.27 -3.73
N MET A 56 8.73 1.25 -4.35
CA MET A 56 8.75 1.02 -5.79
C MET A 56 8.92 -0.49 -6.06
N GLY A 57 8.85 -0.90 -7.33
CA GLY A 57 9.07 -2.31 -7.70
C GLY A 57 10.45 -2.82 -7.26
N PRO A 58 10.57 -4.07 -6.76
CA PRO A 58 11.84 -4.61 -6.24
C PRO A 58 13.02 -4.55 -7.22
N GLN A 59 12.77 -4.73 -8.52
CA GLN A 59 13.79 -4.59 -9.56
C GLN A 59 14.38 -3.18 -9.59
N GLY A 60 13.54 -2.15 -9.75
CA GLY A 60 14.01 -0.76 -9.80
C GLY A 60 14.68 -0.33 -8.49
N ALA A 61 14.17 -0.82 -7.34
CA ALA A 61 14.80 -0.56 -6.05
C ALA A 61 16.21 -1.17 -5.97
N ALA A 62 16.37 -2.43 -6.39
CA ALA A 62 17.66 -3.12 -6.36
C ALA A 62 18.68 -2.46 -7.30
N GLU A 63 18.27 -2.06 -8.50
CA GLU A 63 19.13 -1.37 -9.47
C GLU A 63 19.66 -0.03 -8.94
N ILE A 64 18.85 0.72 -8.19
CA ILE A 64 19.24 2.01 -7.62
C ILE A 64 20.12 1.80 -6.37
N VAL A 65 19.68 0.97 -5.43
CA VAL A 65 20.36 0.78 -4.14
C VAL A 65 21.70 0.06 -4.31
N TYR A 66 21.75 -0.98 -5.13
CA TYR A 66 22.95 -1.80 -5.33
C TYR A 66 23.72 -1.44 -6.61
N LYS A 67 23.47 -0.25 -7.19
CA LYS A 67 24.08 0.21 -8.45
C LYS A 67 25.58 -0.02 -8.53
N LYS A 68 26.31 0.29 -7.46
CA LYS A 68 27.78 0.12 -7.38
C LYS A 68 28.19 -1.35 -7.37
N GLU A 69 27.52 -2.18 -6.57
CA GLU A 69 27.82 -3.61 -6.44
C GLU A 69 27.53 -4.37 -7.75
N ILE A 70 26.43 -4.00 -8.43
CA ILE A 70 26.07 -4.55 -9.74
C ILE A 70 27.10 -4.12 -10.80
N GLY A 71 27.50 -2.85 -10.80
CA GLY A 71 28.44 -2.30 -11.79
C GLY A 71 29.89 -2.79 -11.64
N LEU A 72 30.32 -3.15 -10.43
CA LEU A 72 31.66 -3.69 -10.16
C LEU A 72 31.72 -5.23 -10.30
N SER A 73 30.58 -5.90 -10.48
CA SER A 73 30.51 -7.35 -10.59
C SER A 73 30.95 -7.85 -11.96
N LYS A 74 31.67 -8.98 -11.98
CA LYS A 74 31.95 -9.74 -13.22
C LYS A 74 30.70 -10.37 -13.83
N LYS A 75 29.62 -10.49 -13.05
CA LYS A 75 28.33 -11.05 -13.47
C LYS A 75 27.17 -10.17 -12.98
N PRO A 76 26.95 -9.00 -13.60
CA PRO A 76 25.95 -8.03 -13.14
C PRO A 76 24.53 -8.58 -13.04
N GLN A 77 24.11 -9.44 -13.99
CA GLN A 77 22.76 -10.00 -13.98
C GLN A 77 22.52 -11.00 -12.84
N GLU A 78 23.50 -11.86 -12.53
CA GLU A 78 23.38 -12.79 -11.39
C GLU A 78 23.31 -12.03 -10.06
N VAL A 79 24.12 -10.98 -9.91
CA VAL A 79 24.08 -10.11 -8.72
C VAL A 79 22.75 -9.38 -8.63
N LEU A 80 22.26 -8.81 -9.73
CA LEU A 80 20.96 -8.13 -9.76
C LEU A 80 19.83 -9.09 -9.35
N ALA A 81 19.74 -10.28 -9.94
CA ALA A 81 18.71 -11.26 -9.61
C ALA A 81 18.74 -11.63 -8.11
N LYS A 82 19.94 -11.84 -7.55
CA LYS A 82 20.13 -12.11 -6.12
C LYS A 82 19.64 -10.94 -5.26
N LYS A 83 20.00 -9.70 -5.63
CA LYS A 83 19.61 -8.49 -4.88
C LYS A 83 18.12 -8.20 -4.98
N ILE A 84 17.48 -8.53 -6.09
CA ILE A 84 16.01 -8.45 -6.23
C ILE A 84 15.35 -9.41 -5.26
N ALA A 85 15.76 -10.68 -5.23
CA ALA A 85 15.19 -11.66 -4.31
C ALA A 85 15.38 -11.23 -2.84
N GLU A 86 16.60 -10.80 -2.49
CA GLU A 86 16.91 -10.29 -1.15
C GLU A 86 16.07 -9.06 -0.78
N TYR A 87 15.88 -8.13 -1.72
CA TYR A 87 15.06 -6.94 -1.48
C TYR A 87 13.59 -7.30 -1.29
N THR A 88 13.06 -8.19 -2.12
CA THR A 88 11.67 -8.65 -2.02
C THR A 88 11.42 -9.31 -0.68
N GLU A 89 12.29 -10.23 -0.27
CA GLU A 89 12.16 -10.96 0.99
C GLU A 89 12.27 -10.02 2.20
N LYS A 90 13.23 -9.10 2.20
CA LYS A 90 13.47 -8.21 3.36
C LYS A 90 12.48 -7.06 3.46
N PHE A 91 12.08 -6.47 2.34
CA PHE A 91 11.40 -5.18 2.31
C PHE A 91 10.01 -5.21 1.67
N ALA A 92 9.79 -6.04 0.64
CA ALA A 92 8.54 -6.04 -0.13
C ALA A 92 7.54 -7.11 0.35
N ASN A 93 7.58 -7.50 1.62
CA ASN A 93 6.62 -8.42 2.23
C ASN A 93 5.60 -7.65 3.11
N PRO A 94 4.42 -8.22 3.40
CA PRO A 94 3.37 -7.48 4.10
C PRO A 94 3.68 -7.24 5.58
N TYR A 95 4.59 -8.04 6.16
CA TYR A 95 4.94 -7.97 7.58
C TYR A 95 5.71 -6.70 7.93
N VAL A 96 6.47 -6.14 6.98
CA VAL A 96 7.14 -4.84 7.18
C VAL A 96 6.10 -3.73 7.37
N ALA A 97 5.04 -3.72 6.56
CA ALA A 97 3.95 -2.76 6.68
C ALA A 97 3.11 -2.98 7.95
N ALA A 98 2.87 -4.26 8.30
CA ALA A 98 2.16 -4.62 9.53
C ALA A 98 2.90 -4.17 10.80
N ARG A 99 4.23 -4.37 10.86
CA ARG A 99 5.07 -3.90 11.98
C ARG A 99 5.01 -2.37 12.19
N ARG A 100 4.70 -1.61 11.13
CA ARG A 100 4.53 -0.15 11.19
C ARG A 100 3.09 0.29 11.45
N GLY A 101 2.14 -0.64 11.59
CA GLY A 101 0.72 -0.35 11.78
C GLY A 101 -0.02 0.13 10.52
N TYR A 102 0.62 0.04 9.35
CA TYR A 102 0.00 0.43 8.07
C TYR A 102 -1.00 -0.63 7.58
N VAL A 103 -0.78 -1.88 7.99
CA VAL A 103 -1.67 -3.02 7.81
C VAL A 103 -2.08 -3.49 9.21
N ASP A 104 -3.38 -3.63 9.47
CA ASP A 104 -3.91 -4.13 10.74
C ASP A 104 -3.58 -5.60 10.95
N LYS A 105 -3.80 -6.40 9.91
CA LYS A 105 -3.64 -7.84 9.98
C LYS A 105 -3.25 -8.44 8.64
N VAL A 106 -2.27 -9.34 8.67
CA VAL A 106 -2.02 -10.28 7.56
C VAL A 106 -2.96 -11.47 7.76
N ILE A 107 -3.82 -11.72 6.78
CA ILE A 107 -4.90 -12.71 6.86
C ILE A 107 -4.80 -13.72 5.73
N GLU A 108 -5.26 -14.94 5.95
CA GLU A 108 -5.37 -15.90 4.86
C GLU A 108 -6.46 -15.48 3.86
N PRO A 109 -6.32 -15.80 2.56
CA PRO A 109 -7.28 -15.38 1.53
C PRO A 109 -8.74 -15.72 1.86
N TYR A 110 -9.00 -16.89 2.43
CA TYR A 110 -10.34 -17.35 2.80
C TYR A 110 -10.93 -16.61 4.02
N GLU A 111 -10.10 -15.96 4.84
CA GLU A 111 -10.56 -15.13 5.97
C GLU A 111 -11.08 -13.76 5.51
N THR A 112 -10.85 -13.36 4.25
CA THR A 112 -11.19 -12.01 3.75
C THR A 112 -12.65 -11.65 4.04
N ARG A 113 -13.60 -12.51 3.68
CA ARG A 113 -15.04 -12.25 3.88
C ARG A 113 -15.41 -12.03 5.36
N PRO A 114 -15.12 -12.97 6.29
CA PRO A 114 -15.48 -12.77 7.70
C PRO A 114 -14.77 -11.56 8.33
N GLN A 115 -13.54 -11.23 7.93
CA GLN A 115 -12.85 -10.03 8.44
C GLN A 115 -13.52 -8.73 7.96
N LEU A 116 -13.94 -8.67 6.71
CA LEU A 116 -14.66 -7.51 6.17
C LEU A 116 -16.02 -7.32 6.84
N ILE A 117 -16.78 -8.40 7.08
CA ILE A 117 -18.08 -8.32 7.78
C ILE A 117 -17.88 -7.72 9.18
N LYS A 118 -16.96 -8.26 9.97
CA LYS A 118 -16.67 -7.76 11.33
C LYS A 118 -16.25 -6.29 11.33
N ALA A 119 -15.41 -5.89 10.36
CA ALA A 119 -14.97 -4.51 10.26
C ALA A 119 -16.13 -3.56 9.90
N LEU A 120 -16.99 -3.95 8.95
CA LEU A 120 -18.17 -3.16 8.59
C LEU A 120 -19.15 -3.02 9.77
N GLU A 121 -19.38 -4.08 10.54
CA GLU A 121 -20.20 -4.04 11.75
C GLU A 121 -19.62 -3.07 12.78
N MET A 122 -18.31 -3.16 13.04
CA MET A 122 -17.61 -2.29 13.98
C MET A 122 -17.63 -0.81 13.56
N PHE A 123 -17.53 -0.52 12.26
CA PHE A 123 -17.54 0.85 11.74
C PHE A 123 -18.93 1.31 11.26
N SER A 124 -19.99 0.55 11.52
CA SER A 124 -21.36 0.87 11.08
C SER A 124 -21.87 2.21 11.65
N SER A 125 -21.42 2.57 12.85
CA SER A 125 -21.74 3.84 13.52
C SER A 125 -20.61 4.87 13.41
N LYS A 126 -19.70 4.74 12.44
CA LYS A 126 -18.60 5.70 12.26
C LYS A 126 -19.15 7.10 11.97
N GLY A 127 -18.77 8.07 12.79
CA GLY A 127 -18.97 9.50 12.55
C GLY A 127 -17.63 10.22 12.49
N GLU A 128 -17.35 10.89 11.38
CA GLU A 128 -16.11 11.66 11.17
C GLU A 128 -16.46 13.05 10.64
N SER A 129 -15.95 14.10 11.30
CA SER A 129 -16.15 15.49 10.88
C SER A 129 -14.96 15.99 10.04
N ARG A 130 -15.21 17.01 9.23
CA ARG A 130 -14.20 17.64 8.37
C ARG A 130 -14.15 19.15 8.65
N PRO A 131 -13.03 19.83 8.35
CA PRO A 131 -12.95 21.28 8.48
C PRO A 131 -14.09 21.97 7.70
N GLN A 132 -14.74 22.96 8.33
CA GLN A 132 -15.83 23.71 7.71
C GLN A 132 -15.34 24.45 6.46
N LYS A 133 -16.06 24.31 5.35
CA LYS A 133 -15.77 24.93 4.06
C LYS A 133 -17.05 24.97 3.22
N LYS A 134 -17.14 25.87 2.23
CA LYS A 134 -18.25 25.85 1.25
C LYS A 134 -18.22 24.56 0.41
N HIS A 135 -17.03 24.23 -0.10
CA HIS A 135 -16.70 23.00 -0.79
C HIS A 135 -15.16 22.86 -0.81
N GLY A 136 -14.63 21.73 -1.26
CA GLY A 136 -13.20 21.61 -1.53
C GLY A 136 -12.81 22.01 -2.95
N ASN A 137 -11.53 21.88 -3.28
CA ASN A 137 -10.97 22.24 -4.58
C ASN A 137 -10.28 21.02 -5.20
N ILE A 138 -11.08 20.05 -5.62
CA ILE A 138 -10.58 18.83 -6.27
C ILE A 138 -9.81 19.21 -7.56
N PRO A 139 -8.69 18.54 -7.88
CA PRO A 139 -8.04 18.71 -9.17
C PRO A 139 -8.99 18.41 -10.32
N LEU A 140 -8.98 19.23 -11.38
CA LEU A 140 -9.78 19.05 -12.60
C LEU A 140 -8.89 18.71 -13.80
#